data_AF-A0A0B2AP08-F1
#
_entry.id   AF-A0A0B2AP08-F1
#
_cell.length_a   1.000
_cell.length_b   1.000
_cell.length_c   1.000
_cell.angle_alpha   90.00
_cell.angle_beta   90.00
_cell.angle_gamma   90.00
#
_symmetry.space_group_name_H-M   'P 1'
#
loop_
_entity.id
_entity.type
_entity.pdbx_description
1 polymer ?
#
loop_
_entity_poly.entity_id
_entity_poly.type
_entity_poly.pdbx_seq_one_letter_code
_entity_poly.pdbx_strand_id
1 'polypeptide(L)' 'MPRLHPEEKTLRDQARGILREALDGPGLREEDKERLRGLISKHPEQPERALLEHLRVLREVDRAELLAS' A
#
# COMPACT_ATOMS: atom_id res chain seq x y z
N MET A 1 7.53 21.49 13.27
CA MET A 1 6.63 20.53 12.62
C MET A 1 5.86 21.26 11.52
N PRO A 2 6.11 20.99 10.23
CA PRO A 2 5.33 21.60 9.16
C PRO A 2 3.87 21.15 9.26
N ARG A 3 2.94 22.10 9.19
CA ARG A 3 1.50 21.80 9.17
C ARG A 3 1.12 21.34 7.77
N LEU A 4 0.56 20.14 7.65
CA LEU A 4 0.05 19.61 6.39
C LEU A 4 -1.15 20.41 5.94
N HIS A 5 -1.28 20.63 4.62
CA HIS A 5 -2.49 21.19 4.05
C HIS A 5 -3.68 20.23 4.29
N PRO A 6 -4.91 20.74 4.42
CA PRO A 6 -6.10 19.92 4.66
C PRO A 6 -6.29 18.79 3.64
N GLU A 7 -5.95 19.05 2.38
CA GLU A 7 -6.01 18.08 1.27
C GLU A 7 -4.98 16.95 1.44
N GLU A 8 -3.74 17.29 1.84
CA GLU A 8 -2.69 16.31 2.11
C GLU A 8 -3.04 15.41 3.30
N LYS A 9 -3.67 15.98 4.33
CA LYS A 9 -4.18 15.21 5.47
C LYS A 9 -5.27 14.22 5.02
N THR A 10 -6.16 14.66 4.14
CA THR A 10 -7.25 13.83 3.61
C THR A 10 -6.69 12.67 2.78
N LEU A 11 -5.71 12.92 1.91
CA LEU A 11 -5.03 11.89 1.13
C LEU A 11 -4.31 10.87 2.02
N ARG A 12 -3.60 11.35 3.03
CA ARG A 12 -2.88 10.48 3.98
C ARG A 12 -3.84 9.56 4.74
N ASP A 13 -4.97 10.10 5.18
CA ASP A 13 -6.00 9.34 5.90
C ASP A 13 -6.68 8.31 4.99
N GLN A 14 -6.98 8.67 3.74
CA GLN A 14 -7.51 7.74 2.73
C GLN A 14 -6.51 6.61 2.42
N ALA A 15 -5.24 6.93 2.21
CA ALA A 15 -4.21 5.94 1.95
C ALA A 15 -4.08 4.94 3.12
N ARG A 16 -4.17 5.42 4.37
CA ARG A 16 -4.21 4.55 5.56
C ARG A 16 -5.43 3.64 5.57
N GLY A 17 -6.61 4.16 5.22
CA GLY A 17 -7.84 3.37 5.09
C GLY A 17 -7.67 2.22 4.11
N ILE A 18 -7.22 2.53 2.89
CA ILE A 18 -7.00 1.54 1.82
C ILE A 18 -5.99 0.47 2.25
N LEU A 19 -4.86 0.87 2.83
CA LEU A 19 -3.83 -0.06 3.29
C LEU A 19 -4.36 -1.00 4.39
N ARG A 20 -5.21 -0.50 5.28
CA ARG A 20 -5.82 -1.30 6.33
C ARG A 20 -6.85 -2.28 5.77
N GLU A 21 -7.72 -1.82 4.89
CA GLU A 21 -8.68 -2.68 4.19
C GLU A 21 -7.98 -3.79 3.40
N ALA A 22 -6.85 -3.49 2.75
CA ALA A 22 -6.04 -4.48 2.05
C ALA A 22 -5.47 -5.56 3.00
N LEU A 23 -5.00 -5.17 4.20
CA LEU A 23 -4.50 -6.11 5.21
C LEU A 23 -5.61 -6.98 5.82
N ASP A 24 -6.78 -6.38 6.07
CA ASP A 24 -7.92 -7.04 6.70
C ASP A 24 -8.72 -7.90 5.70
N GLY A 25 -8.63 -7.57 4.40
CA GLY A 25 -9.36 -8.25 3.33
C GLY A 25 -8.84 -9.66 3.01
N PRO A 26 -9.70 -10.55 2.48
CA PRO A 26 -9.31 -11.88 2.01
C PRO A 26 -8.62 -11.86 0.64
N GLY A 27 -8.56 -10.72 -0.03
CA GLY A 27 -8.08 -10.59 -1.41
C GLY A 27 -6.56 -10.65 -1.59
N LEU A 28 -5.79 -10.58 -0.51
CA LEU A 28 -4.33 -10.73 -0.53
C LEU A 28 -3.91 -12.01 0.17
N ARG A 29 -2.92 -12.71 -0.41
CA ARG A 29 -2.25 -13.84 0.25
C ARG A 29 -1.48 -13.33 1.46
N GLU A 30 -1.25 -14.20 2.45
CA GLU A 30 -0.54 -13.80 3.68
C GLU A 30 0.88 -13.29 3.42
N GLU A 31 1.59 -13.84 2.42
CA GLU A 31 2.91 -13.35 2.00
C GLU A 31 2.86 -11.90 1.47
N ASP A 32 1.82 -11.56 0.69
CA ASP A 32 1.63 -10.19 0.19
C ASP A 32 1.25 -9.23 1.32
N LYS A 33 0.49 -9.69 2.32
CA LYS A 33 0.18 -8.91 3.53
C LYS A 33 1.41 -8.67 4.37
N GLU A 34 2.29 -9.66 4.53
CA GLU A 34 3.55 -9.49 5.24
C GLU A 34 4.46 -8.47 4.55
N ARG A 35 4.58 -8.56 3.22
CA ARG A 35 5.26 -7.54 2.42
C ARG A 35 4.64 -6.15 2.63
N LEU A 36 3.31 -6.06 2.61
CA LEU A 36 2.59 -4.79 2.83
C LEU A 36 2.86 -4.20 4.22
N ARG A 37 2.88 -5.02 5.29
CA ARG A 37 3.27 -4.59 6.64
C ARG A 37 4.70 -4.04 6.66
N GLY A 38 5.61 -4.67 5.91
CA GLY A 38 6.98 -4.19 5.71
C GLY A 38 7.04 -2.79 5.07
N LEU A 39 6.26 -2.56 4.00
CA LEU A 39 6.18 -1.26 3.33
C LEU A 39 5.62 -0.17 4.24
N ILE A 40 4.58 -0.48 5.02
CA ILE A 40 4.01 0.46 6.01
C ILE A 40 5.06 0.81 7.07
N SER A 41 5.81 -0.18 7.56
CA SER A 41 6.86 0.02 8.56
C SER A 41 8.02 0.85 8.02
N LYS A 42 8.34 0.74 6.73
CA LYS A 42 9.35 1.54 6.04
C LYS A 42 8.91 2.99 5.81
N HIS A 43 7.60 3.24 5.70
CA HIS A 43 7.02 4.56 5.43
C HIS A 43 5.95 4.96 6.47
N PRO A 44 6.28 5.02 7.78
CA PRO A 44 5.28 5.21 8.84
C PRO A 44 4.55 6.56 8.75
N GLU A 45 5.21 7.58 8.22
CA GLU A 45 4.65 8.93 8.04
C GLU A 45 4.17 9.20 6.60
N GLN A 46 4.38 8.26 5.67
CA GLN A 46 4.07 8.42 4.24
C GLN A 46 3.28 7.21 3.73
N PRO A 47 2.05 6.97 4.24
CA PRO A 47 1.21 5.84 3.82
C PRO A 47 0.90 5.87 2.31
N GLU A 48 0.79 7.04 1.69
CA GLU A 48 0.68 7.21 0.25
C GLU A 48 1.84 6.55 -0.51
N ARG A 49 3.05 6.59 0.04
CA ARG A 49 4.24 5.98 -0.56
C ARG A 49 4.22 4.46 -0.39
N ALA A 50 3.83 3.96 0.78
CA ALA A 50 3.62 2.53 0.99
C ALA A 50 2.55 1.97 0.04
N LEU A 51 1.46 2.71 -0.18
CA LEU A 51 0.39 2.33 -1.11
C LEU A 51 0.88 2.29 -2.56
N LEU A 52 1.61 3.31 -3.02
CA LEU A 52 2.17 3.33 -4.37
C LEU A 52 3.18 2.20 -4.60
N GLU A 53 4.07 1.94 -3.64
CA GLU A 53 5.02 0.82 -3.70
C GLU A 53 4.26 -0.52 -3.75
N HIS A 54 3.21 -0.70 -2.96
CA HIS A 54 2.39 -1.91 -2.97
C HIS A 54 1.71 -2.15 -4.33
N LEU A 55 1.03 -1.13 -4.89
CA LEU A 55 0.37 -1.22 -6.20
C LEU A 55 1.34 -1.53 -7.34
N ARG A 56 2.56 -0.98 -7.27
CA ARG A 56 3.60 -1.28 -8.26
C ARG A 56 3.99 -2.75 -8.25
N VAL A 57 4.16 -3.35 -7.06
CA VAL A 57 4.52 -4.77 -6.94
C VAL A 57 3.39 -5.65 -7.47
N LEU A 58 2.12 -5.36 -7.13
CA LEU A 58 0.98 -6.13 -7.66
C LEU A 58 0.96 -6.13 -9.19
N ARG A 59 1.18 -4.96 -9.82
CA ARG A 59 1.26 -4.85 -11.28
C ARG A 59 2.40 -5.68 -11.88
N GLU A 60 3.53 -5.77 -11.19
CA GLU A 60 4.68 -6.58 -11.64
C GLU A 60 4.39 -8.09 -11.52
N VAL A 61 3.69 -8.51 -10.45
CA VAL A 61 3.22 -9.89 -10.26
C VAL A 61 2.21 -10.28 -11.34
N ASP A 62 1.16 -9.48 -11.56
CA ASP A 62 0.14 -9.73 -12.58
C ASP A 62 0.78 -9.87 -13.98
N ARG A 63 1.76 -9.01 -14.28
CA ARG A 63 2.49 -9.07 -15.56
C ARG A 63 3.32 -10.34 -15.68
N ALA A 64 3.97 -10.78 -14.61
CA ALA A 64 4.76 -12.00 -14.60
C ALA A 64 3.86 -13.25 -14.78
N GLU A 65 2.71 -13.30 -14.12
CA GLU A 65 1.73 -14.38 -14.28
C GLU A 65 1.19 -14.46 -15.72
N LEU A 66 0.91 -13.30 -16.35
CA LEU A 66 0.48 -13.24 -17.75
C LEU A 66 1.55 -13.73 -18.74
N LEU A 67 2.83 -13.54 -18.46
CA LEU A 67 3.93 -13.99 -19.33
C LEU A 67 4.30 -15.46 -19.12
N ALA A 68 3.90 -16.05 -17.99
CA ALA A 68 4.14 -17.45 -17.65
C ALA A 68 3.00 -18.38 -18.10
N SER A 69 1.91 -17.82 -18.63
CA SER A 69 0.74 -18.52 -19.18
C SER A 69 0.81 -18.65 -20.69
#